data_AF-X1TE30-F1
#
_entry.id   AF-X1TE30-F1
#
_cell.length_a   1.000
_cell.length_b   1.000
_cell.length_c   1.000
_cell.angle_alpha   90.00
_cell.angle_beta   90.00
_cell.angle_gamma   90.00
#
_symmetry.space_group_name_H-M   'P 1'
#
loop_
_entity.id
_entity.type
_entity.pdbx_description
1 polymer ?
#
loop_
_entity_poly.entity_id
_entity_poly.type
_entity_poly.pdbx_seq_one_letter_code
_entity_poly.pdbx_strand_id
1 'polypeptide(L)' 'SLELHSSSNKPVQWQHKGYGKKLLLNAENIALDNGYNKISIISGVGVREYYRTFGYELDGPYMSKSLK' A
#
# COMPACT_ATOMS: atom_id res chain seq x y z
N SER A 1 33.69 -31.52 -7.37
CA SER A 1 33.11 -31.36 -6.03
C SER A 1 33.55 -30.04 -5.46
N LEU A 2 32.69 -29.05 -5.16
CA LEU A 2 31.25 -29.02 -5.03
C LEU A 2 30.81 -27.59 -5.45
N GLU A 3 29.72 -27.48 -6.19
CA GLU A 3 29.11 -26.20 -6.58
C GLU A 3 28.40 -25.52 -5.40
N LEU A 4 28.54 -24.19 -5.37
CA LEU A 4 27.64 -23.15 -4.86
C LEU A 4 26.26 -23.63 -4.37
N HIS A 5 25.90 -23.30 -3.13
CA HIS A 5 24.53 -22.93 -2.76
C HIS A 5 24.54 -21.98 -1.55
N SER A 6 24.64 -20.68 -1.81
CA SER A 6 24.19 -19.66 -0.86
C SER A 6 22.67 -19.72 -0.82
N SER A 7 22.13 -20.36 0.21
CA SER A 7 20.70 -20.47 0.52
C SER A 7 20.09 -19.08 0.64
N SER A 8 19.66 -18.57 -0.50
CA SER A 8 18.89 -17.34 -0.64
C SER A 8 17.53 -17.62 -0.02
N ASN A 9 17.37 -17.31 1.26
CA ASN A 9 16.07 -17.26 1.90
C ASN A 9 15.31 -16.09 1.28
N LYS A 10 14.76 -16.28 0.07
CA LYS A 10 13.86 -15.32 -0.56
C LYS A 10 12.59 -15.33 0.31
N PRO A 11 12.30 -14.27 1.08
CA PRO A 11 11.01 -14.19 1.74
C PRO A 11 9.95 -14.29 0.64
N VAL A 12 9.01 -15.22 0.82
CA VAL A 12 7.90 -15.45 -0.12
C VAL A 12 7.29 -14.09 -0.45
N GLN A 13 7.38 -13.63 -1.71
CA GLN A 13 6.96 -12.28 -2.07
C GLN A 13 5.43 -12.21 -2.24
N TRP A 14 4.68 -12.22 -1.13
CA TRP A 14 3.23 -12.01 -1.16
C TRP A 14 2.86 -10.61 -1.70
N GLN A 15 3.78 -9.66 -1.57
CA GLN A 15 3.64 -8.25 -1.96
C GLN A 15 3.45 -8.00 -3.47
N HIS A 16 3.82 -8.94 -4.35
CA HIS A 16 3.70 -8.77 -5.81
C HIS A 16 2.43 -9.37 -6.42
N LYS A 17 1.47 -9.84 -5.60
CA LYS A 17 0.21 -10.40 -6.10
C LYS A 17 -0.90 -9.37 -6.35
N GLY A 18 -0.60 -8.08 -6.19
CA GLY A 18 -1.56 -6.99 -6.45
C GLY A 18 -2.69 -6.85 -5.42
N TYR A 19 -2.67 -7.64 -4.34
CA TYR A 19 -3.70 -7.56 -3.28
C TYR A 19 -3.74 -6.20 -2.59
N GLY A 20 -2.59 -5.55 -2.37
CA GLY A 20 -2.53 -4.21 -1.78
C GLY A 20 -3.36 -3.18 -2.57
N LYS A 21 -3.22 -3.17 -3.90
CA LYS A 21 -4.02 -2.32 -4.79
C LYS A 21 -5.51 -2.65 -4.72
N LYS A 22 -5.87 -3.93 -4.71
CA LYS A 22 -7.28 -4.37 -4.64
C LYS A 22 -7.94 -3.97 -3.32
N LEU A 23 -7.24 -4.16 -2.20
CA LEU A 23 -7.72 -3.78 -0.88
C LEU A 23 -7.86 -2.26 -0.75
N LEU A 24 -6.89 -1.52 -1.27
CA LEU A 24 -6.93 -0.05 -1.27
C LEU A 24 -8.13 0.47 -2.06
N LEU A 25 -8.35 -0.04 -3.28
CA LEU A 25 -9.52 0.32 -4.09
C LEU A 25 -10.84 -0.03 -3.39
N ASN A 26 -10.91 -1.21 -2.76
CA ASN A 26 -12.11 -1.61 -2.02
C ASN A 26 -12.37 -0.70 -0.81
N ALA A 27 -11.33 -0.26 -0.10
CA ALA A 27 -11.46 0.69 1.00
C ALA A 27 -11.94 2.07 0.52
N GLU A 28 -11.41 2.56 -0.62
CA GLU A 28 -11.88 3.81 -1.24
C GLU A 28 -13.36 3.73 -1.63
N ASN A 29 -13.80 2.62 -2.23
CA ASN A 29 -15.21 2.42 -2.59
C ASN A 29 -16.12 2.39 -1.36
N ILE A 30 -15.76 1.63 -0.32
CA ILE A 30 -16.55 1.57 0.92
C ILE A 30 -16.67 2.95 1.56
N ALA A 31 -15.59 3.74 1.57
CA ALA A 31 -15.62 5.09 2.11
C ALA A 31 -16.55 6.02 1.32
N LEU A 32 -16.49 5.97 -0.02
CA LEU A 32 -17.40 6.71 -0.90
C LEU A 32 -18.86 6.31 -0.69
N ASP A 33 -19.15 5.00 -0.66
CA ASP A 33 -20.50 4.45 -0.48
C ASP A 33 -21.14 4.87 0.86
N ASN A 34 -20.31 5.15 1.87
CA ASN A 34 -20.74 5.65 3.18
C ASN A 34 -20.75 7.19 3.28
N GLY A 35 -20.51 7.91 2.19
CA GLY A 35 -20.57 9.38 2.13
C GLY A 35 -19.33 10.09 2.68
N TYR A 36 -18.20 9.41 2.84
CA TYR A 36 -16.95 10.05 3.21
C TYR A 36 -16.27 10.66 1.98
N ASN A 37 -15.73 11.88 2.16
CA ASN A 37 -15.04 12.63 1.11
C ASN A 37 -13.50 12.53 1.18
N LYS A 38 -12.98 11.78 2.16
CA LYS A 38 -11.55 11.65 2.43
C LYS A 38 -11.25 10.32 3.10
N ILE A 39 -10.10 9.74 2.77
CA ILE A 39 -9.51 8.58 3.44
C ILE A 39 -8.09 8.92 3.90
N SER A 40 -7.73 8.44 5.09
CA SER A 40 -6.40 8.65 5.69
C SER A 40 -5.81 7.33 6.15
N ILE A 41 -4.55 7.09 5.77
CA ILE A 41 -3.81 5.86 6.05
C ILE A 41 -2.68 6.16 7.04
N ILE A 42 -2.63 5.41 8.14
CA ILE A 42 -1.46 5.42 9.03
C ILE A 42 -0.30 4.78 8.28
N SER A 43 0.76 5.56 8.01
CA SER A 43 1.83 5.15 7.11
C SER A 43 3.20 5.43 7.68
N GLY A 44 4.04 4.39 7.79
CA GLY A 44 5.44 4.53 8.13
C GLY A 44 6.21 5.27 7.02
N VAL A 45 7.24 6.03 7.39
CA VAL A 45 7.98 6.91 6.47
C VAL A 45 8.45 6.17 5.21
N GLY A 46 8.99 4.96 5.35
CA GLY A 46 9.55 4.16 4.25
C GLY A 46 8.53 3.59 3.24
N VAL A 47 7.23 3.66 3.53
CA VAL A 47 6.18 3.14 2.64
C VAL A 47 5.29 4.23 2.04
N ARG A 48 5.56 5.50 2.33
CA ARG A 48 4.74 6.61 1.83
C ARG A 48 4.77 6.70 0.30
N GLU A 49 5.91 6.42 -0.34
CA GLU A 49 6.04 6.41 -1.81
C GLU A 49 5.09 5.42 -2.46
N TYR A 50 4.82 4.26 -1.83
CA TYR A 50 3.84 3.32 -2.33
C TYR A 50 2.46 3.96 -2.46
N TYR A 51 1.99 4.67 -1.42
CA TYR A 51 0.68 5.34 -1.43
C TYR A 51 0.64 6.55 -2.39
N ARG A 52 1.77 7.24 -2.59
CA ARG A 52 1.86 8.31 -3.61
C ARG A 52 1.52 7.82 -5.01
N THR A 53 1.90 6.58 -5.35
CA THR A 53 1.52 5.99 -6.65
C THR A 53 0.01 5.85 -6.86
N PHE A 54 -0.80 5.94 -5.80
CA PHE A 54 -2.27 5.88 -5.83
C PHE A 54 -2.94 7.26 -5.61
N GLY A 55 -2.16 8.34 -5.61
CA GLY A 55 -2.66 9.71 -5.45
C GLY A 55 -2.88 10.14 -4.00
N TYR A 56 -2.25 9.47 -3.03
CA TYR A 56 -2.24 9.93 -1.65
C TYR A 56 -1.11 10.94 -1.42
N GLU A 57 -1.37 11.92 -0.57
CA GLU A 57 -0.44 12.98 -0.19
C GLU A 57 -0.15 12.94 1.32
N LEU A 58 1.00 13.49 1.73
CA LEU A 58 1.37 13.55 3.14
C LEU A 58 0.48 14.57 3.85
N ASP A 59 -0.18 14.13 4.92
CA ASP A 59 -1.12 14.92 5.71
C ASP A 59 -0.90 14.63 7.19
N GLY A 60 0.02 15.41 7.79
CA GLY A 60 0.51 15.17 9.14
C GLY A 60 1.16 13.78 9.28
N PRO A 61 0.72 12.93 10.22
CA PRO A 61 1.26 11.57 10.38
C PRO A 61 0.66 10.56 9.38
N TYR A 62 -0.30 10.99 8.55
CA TYR A 62 -1.05 10.12 7.64
C TYR A 62 -0.66 10.33 6.17
N MET A 63 -1.03 9.37 5.34
CA MET A 63 -1.18 9.57 3.90
C MET A 63 -2.67 9.69 3.59
N SER A 64 -3.11 10.82 3.05
CA SER A 64 -4.52 11.11 2.82
C SER A 64 -4.84 11.31 1.34
N LYS A 65 -6.08 10.99 0.95
CA LYS A 65 -6.61 11.22 -0.39
C LYS A 65 -8.06 11.69 -0.29
N SER A 66 -8.39 12.74 -1.02
CA SER A 66 -9.79 13.14 -1.23
C SER A 66 -10.48 12.16 -2.18
N LEU A 67 -11.65 11.70 -1.79
CA LEU A 67 -12.49 10.81 -2.60
C LEU A 67 -13.52 11.71 -3.30
N LYS A 68 -13.53 11.69 -4.63
CA LYS A 68 -14.43 12.46 -5.49
C LYS A 68 -15.45 11.53 -6.14
#